data_AF-A0AAE0HQB8-F1
#
_entry.id   AF-A0AAE0HQB8-F1
#
_cell.length_a   1.000
_cell.length_b   1.000
_cell.length_c   1.000
_cell.angle_alpha   90.00
_cell.angle_beta   90.00
_cell.angle_gamma   90.00
#
_symmetry.space_group_name_H-M   'P 1'
#
loop_
_entity.id
_entity.type
_entity.pdbx_description
1 polymer ?
#
loop_
_entity_poly.entity_id
_entity_poly.type
_entity_poly.pdbx_seq_one_letter_code
_entity_poly.pdbx_strand_id
1 'polypeptide(L)'
;MLSSFLFLVAPLAFSSTASALPKSVGLGPGENAEVQCQGATVTKTLWLPAPSNSPSPQGEERTVVEKAASSSASAIPLPSTNQTIAAPANGTAPFSNTTIKSTPSGYRNALYFTNWGIYGANYQPEQLPGDKITHVLYAFADIAPDGEVKSSDSYSDLEKHYPTDSWNDQGQNAYGCVKQLYMLKKKHRHMKTLLSIGGWTYSPKFAPVAATEAGRQKFCNSALTLMKDWGFDGLDIDWEYPTSASQAQDYVDLLKTCRSTLNTYAAAHAPGHHFLLTIAAPAGPQNYNTMHLEAMDAHLDAWHIMAYDYAGSWDATTGHQSNLFPSTANPQATKFSTDRAVADYVARGIPARKLVLGLPLYGRAFEATTGLGRPYAGVGSGSSQAGVWLFRDLPRPGAVERWDEEAQASYSFDDSTGVLVSYDTLASGRRKAEYLVEKGLGGAVFWEASGDRAGEGSLVGAVAAEMGGLEREENWLSYPESRYDNIRMGVPGQ
;
A
#
# COMPACT_ATOMS: atom_id res chain seq x y z
N MET A 1 -76.20 -13.92 -1.36
CA MET A 1 -75.91 -12.60 -1.98
C MET A 1 -74.71 -12.00 -1.24
N LEU A 2 -73.59 -11.80 -1.96
CA LEU A 2 -72.32 -11.05 -1.69
C LEU A 2 -71.61 -11.22 -0.31
N SER A 3 -70.43 -11.87 -0.20
CA SER A 3 -69.03 -11.53 -0.59
C SER A 3 -68.36 -10.49 0.35
N SER A 4 -67.43 -10.85 1.24
CA SER A 4 -65.99 -11.23 1.10
C SER A 4 -65.02 -10.04 0.99
N PHE A 5 -64.11 -9.86 1.97
CA PHE A 5 -62.64 -9.78 1.83
C PHE A 5 -61.98 -9.35 3.17
N LEU A 6 -61.09 -10.19 3.71
CA LEU A 6 -60.16 -9.88 4.81
C LEU A 6 -58.79 -10.47 4.38
N PHE A 7 -57.74 -9.65 4.31
CA PHE A 7 -56.38 -10.11 3.98
C PHE A 7 -55.54 -10.24 5.25
N LEU A 8 -55.02 -11.45 5.48
CA LEU A 8 -53.93 -11.78 6.38
C LEU A 8 -52.97 -12.67 5.56
N VAL A 9 -51.68 -12.33 5.49
CA VAL A 9 -50.69 -13.14 4.74
C VAL A 9 -49.45 -13.37 5.60
N ALA A 10 -49.23 -14.64 5.91
CA ALA A 10 -47.93 -15.35 5.97
C ALA A 10 -48.25 -16.86 6.08
N PRO A 11 -47.32 -17.80 5.82
CA PRO A 11 -46.27 -17.89 4.80
C PRO A 11 -46.49 -19.14 3.90
N LEU A 12 -45.84 -19.21 2.72
CA LEU A 12 -45.83 -20.40 1.88
C LEU A 12 -44.39 -20.91 1.71
N ALA A 13 -44.17 -22.14 2.16
CA ALA A 13 -43.02 -22.96 1.81
C ALA A 13 -43.24 -23.57 0.42
N PHE A 14 -42.20 -23.61 -0.41
CA PHE A 14 -42.09 -24.57 -1.51
C PHE A 14 -40.66 -25.07 -1.64
N SER A 15 -40.54 -26.39 -1.66
CA SER A 15 -39.35 -27.17 -2.03
C SER A 15 -39.23 -27.23 -3.55
N SER A 16 -38.01 -27.17 -4.10
CA SER A 16 -37.68 -27.82 -5.39
C SER A 16 -36.18 -27.75 -5.67
N THR A 17 -35.57 -28.93 -5.65
CA THR A 17 -34.32 -29.39 -6.28
C THR A 17 -33.70 -28.50 -7.36
N ALA A 18 -32.42 -28.13 -7.16
CA ALA A 18 -31.54 -27.63 -8.22
C ALA A 18 -31.04 -28.79 -9.09
N SER A 19 -31.42 -28.79 -10.37
CA SER A 19 -30.82 -29.64 -11.40
C SER A 19 -29.50 -29.03 -11.88
N ALA A 20 -28.54 -29.90 -12.16
CA ALA A 20 -27.16 -29.59 -12.54
C ALA A 20 -27.05 -28.69 -13.78
N LEU A 21 -26.18 -27.66 -13.71
CA LEU A 21 -25.66 -26.94 -14.87
C LEU A 21 -24.62 -27.81 -15.60
N PRO A 22 -24.65 -27.90 -16.95
CA PRO A 22 -23.65 -28.66 -17.68
C PRO A 22 -22.26 -28.00 -17.61
N LYS A 23 -21.24 -28.82 -17.41
CA LYS A 23 -19.83 -28.46 -17.55
C LYS A 23 -19.51 -28.33 -19.05
N SER A 24 -18.96 -27.18 -19.43
CA SER A 24 -18.40 -26.80 -20.75
C SER A 24 -19.38 -26.56 -21.90
N VAL A 25 -19.28 -25.36 -22.50
CA VAL A 25 -19.77 -25.03 -23.84
C VAL A 25 -18.53 -24.76 -24.68
N GLY A 26 -18.29 -25.55 -25.71
CA GLY A 26 -17.24 -25.28 -26.70
C GLY A 26 -17.76 -24.27 -27.71
N LEU A 27 -17.09 -23.12 -27.84
CA LEU A 27 -17.40 -22.11 -28.86
C LEU A 27 -16.19 -21.93 -29.77
N GLY A 28 -16.45 -21.82 -31.08
CA GLY A 28 -15.43 -21.50 -32.09
C GLY A 28 -15.12 -20.01 -32.15
N PRO A 29 -14.04 -19.59 -32.85
CA PRO A 29 -13.69 -18.18 -33.02
C PRO A 29 -14.81 -17.42 -33.75
N GLY A 30 -15.36 -16.38 -33.12
CA GLY A 30 -16.38 -15.50 -33.70
C GLY A 30 -17.84 -15.87 -33.39
N GLU A 31 -18.11 -16.86 -32.54
CA GLU A 31 -19.47 -17.19 -32.12
C GLU A 31 -19.91 -16.42 -30.87
N ASN A 32 -21.19 -16.03 -30.82
CA ASN A 32 -21.79 -15.34 -29.67
C ASN A 32 -22.40 -16.36 -28.69
N ALA A 33 -22.24 -16.10 -27.39
CA ALA A 33 -23.00 -16.78 -26.34
C ALA A 33 -24.13 -15.87 -25.84
N GLU A 34 -25.35 -16.39 -25.79
CA GLU A 34 -26.50 -15.72 -25.18
C GLU A 34 -26.85 -16.39 -23.85
N VAL A 35 -26.96 -15.61 -22.79
CA VAL A 35 -27.44 -16.08 -21.49
C VAL A 35 -28.61 -15.21 -21.05
N GLN A 36 -29.73 -15.86 -20.73
CA GLN A 36 -30.95 -15.23 -20.26
C GLN A 36 -30.97 -15.20 -18.72
N CYS A 37 -31.01 -14.00 -18.14
CA CYS A 37 -31.27 -13.81 -16.71
C CYS A 37 -32.40 -12.80 -16.53
N GLN A 38 -33.46 -13.22 -15.83
CA GLN A 38 -34.57 -12.38 -15.36
C GLN A 38 -35.13 -11.39 -16.41
N GLY A 39 -35.38 -11.87 -17.64
CA GLY A 39 -36.11 -11.12 -18.65
C GLY A 39 -35.30 -10.08 -19.44
N ALA A 40 -33.97 -10.03 -19.29
CA ALA A 40 -33.09 -9.25 -20.16
C ALA A 40 -32.07 -10.16 -20.88
N THR A 41 -31.89 -9.95 -22.19
CA THR A 41 -30.83 -10.59 -22.98
C THR A 41 -29.55 -9.77 -22.87
N VAL A 42 -28.47 -10.39 -22.39
CA VAL A 42 -27.13 -9.79 -22.42
C VAL A 42 -26.27 -10.56 -23.42
N THR A 43 -25.86 -9.89 -24.50
CA THR A 43 -24.95 -10.45 -25.50
C THR A 43 -23.53 -9.98 -25.19
N LYS A 44 -22.60 -10.91 -25.00
CA LYS A 44 -21.17 -10.60 -24.82
C LYS A 44 -20.34 -11.33 -25.87
N THR A 45 -19.69 -10.59 -26.76
CA THR A 45 -18.76 -11.14 -27.74
C THR A 45 -17.37 -11.25 -27.10
N LEU A 46 -16.81 -12.46 -27.05
CA LEU A 46 -15.45 -12.69 -26.58
C LEU A 46 -14.49 -12.68 -27.77
N TRP A 47 -13.46 -11.82 -27.74
CA TRP A 47 -12.38 -11.84 -28.72
C TRP A 47 -11.14 -12.52 -28.14
N LEU A 48 -10.70 -13.61 -28.77
CA LEU A 48 -9.39 -14.22 -28.53
C LEU A 48 -8.54 -14.04 -29.80
N PRO A 49 -7.30 -13.55 -29.71
CA PRO A 49 -6.45 -13.33 -30.88
C PRO A 49 -5.91 -14.67 -31.42
N ALA A 50 -5.98 -14.86 -32.73
CA ALA A 50 -5.33 -15.97 -33.45
C ALA A 50 -3.89 -15.59 -33.87
N PRO A 51 -2.98 -16.57 -34.03
CA PRO A 51 -1.55 -16.30 -34.26
C PRO A 51 -1.26 -15.71 -35.65
N SER A 52 -0.25 -14.85 -35.68
CA SER A 52 0.16 -13.95 -36.77
C SER A 52 0.73 -14.67 -38.01
N ASN A 53 0.28 -14.23 -39.19
CA ASN A 53 1.10 -14.14 -40.40
C ASN A 53 0.64 -12.90 -41.21
N SER A 54 1.58 -12.01 -41.51
CA SER A 54 1.47 -10.73 -42.24
C SER A 54 1.01 -10.90 -43.71
N PRO A 55 0.76 -9.83 -44.53
CA PRO A 55 0.99 -8.38 -44.33
C PRO A 55 -0.21 -7.45 -44.68
N SER A 56 -0.05 -6.16 -44.38
CA SER A 56 -1.00 -5.03 -44.58
C SER A 56 -1.58 -4.89 -45.99
N PRO A 57 -2.73 -4.19 -46.10
CA PRO A 57 -2.71 -2.88 -46.75
C PRO A 57 -3.57 -1.78 -46.08
N GLN A 58 -3.33 -0.57 -46.59
CA GLN A 58 -3.87 0.75 -46.26
C GLN A 58 -5.40 0.89 -46.25
N GLY A 59 -5.90 1.87 -45.49
CA GLY A 59 -7.07 2.63 -45.92
C GLY A 59 -8.12 2.96 -44.85
N GLU A 60 -8.29 4.27 -44.66
CA GLU A 60 -9.51 4.99 -44.28
C GLU A 60 -9.82 5.30 -42.80
N GLU A 61 -9.77 6.61 -42.61
CA GLU A 61 -10.11 7.48 -41.50
C GLU A 61 -11.64 7.55 -41.34
N ARG A 62 -12.14 7.38 -40.11
CA ARG A 62 -13.46 7.88 -39.71
C ARG A 62 -13.36 8.59 -38.36
N THR A 63 -13.30 9.91 -38.47
CA THR A 63 -13.44 10.89 -37.40
C THR A 63 -14.86 10.87 -36.85
N VAL A 64 -15.02 10.61 -35.55
CA VAL A 64 -16.24 10.95 -34.82
C VAL A 64 -15.91 12.13 -33.92
N VAL A 65 -16.51 13.26 -34.25
CA VAL A 65 -16.43 14.52 -33.51
C VAL A 65 -17.40 14.44 -32.34
N GLU A 66 -16.88 14.42 -31.11
CA GLU A 66 -17.68 14.78 -29.92
C GLU A 66 -17.23 16.12 -29.36
N LYS A 67 -18.23 16.95 -29.13
CA LYS A 67 -18.18 18.39 -28.94
C LYS A 67 -17.99 18.70 -27.46
N ALA A 68 -16.78 19.08 -27.04
CA ALA A 68 -16.53 19.62 -25.71
C ALA A 68 -17.03 21.08 -25.65
N ALA A 69 -18.04 21.33 -24.79
CA ALA A 69 -18.49 22.68 -24.48
C ALA A 69 -17.48 23.35 -23.54
N SER A 70 -16.85 24.43 -24.00
CA SER A 70 -16.04 25.35 -23.20
C SER A 70 -16.94 26.31 -22.41
N SER A 71 -16.78 26.38 -21.10
CA SER A 71 -17.25 27.53 -20.31
C SER A 71 -16.05 28.27 -19.72
N SER A 72 -15.84 29.47 -20.25
CA SER A 72 -14.93 30.49 -19.74
C SER A 72 -15.49 31.09 -18.45
N ALA A 73 -14.76 30.99 -17.34
CA ALA A 73 -15.03 31.76 -16.13
C ALA A 73 -14.03 32.93 -16.05
N SER A 74 -14.57 34.14 -16.17
CA SER A 74 -13.86 35.41 -16.07
C SER A 74 -13.29 35.65 -14.67
N ALA A 75 -12.10 36.23 -14.64
CA ALA A 75 -11.45 36.75 -13.45
C ALA A 75 -12.26 37.90 -12.81
N ILE A 76 -12.41 37.87 -11.49
CA ILE A 76 -12.93 38.96 -10.67
C ILE A 76 -11.83 39.35 -9.66
N PRO A 77 -11.58 40.65 -9.40
CA PRO A 77 -10.42 41.11 -8.63
C PRO A 77 -10.59 40.96 -7.12
N LEU A 78 -9.48 40.73 -6.40
CA LEU A 78 -9.42 40.81 -4.94
C LEU A 78 -9.65 42.25 -4.43
N PRO A 79 -10.43 42.45 -3.35
CA PRO A 79 -10.32 43.64 -2.53
C PRO A 79 -9.22 43.47 -1.46
N SER A 80 -8.30 44.43 -1.44
CA SER A 80 -7.34 44.67 -0.37
C SER A 80 -8.05 45.28 0.86
N THR A 81 -7.98 44.62 2.00
CA THR A 81 -8.33 45.21 3.30
C THR A 81 -7.20 45.02 4.30
N ASN A 82 -6.53 46.14 4.59
CA ASN A 82 -5.69 46.31 5.77
C ASN A 82 -6.57 46.20 7.03
N GLN A 83 -6.34 45.20 7.87
CA GLN A 83 -6.78 45.23 9.27
C GLN A 83 -5.64 44.78 10.18
N THR A 84 -5.17 45.72 10.97
CA THR A 84 -4.33 45.56 12.16
C THR A 84 -5.02 44.65 13.17
N ILE A 85 -4.41 43.51 13.50
CA ILE A 85 -4.85 42.64 14.60
C ILE A 85 -4.05 42.99 15.86
N ALA A 86 -4.76 43.45 16.87
CA ALA A 86 -4.25 43.62 18.23
C ALA A 86 -4.10 42.24 18.91
N ALA A 87 -3.02 42.07 19.68
CA ALA A 87 -2.73 40.86 20.44
C ALA A 87 -3.73 40.63 21.59
N PRO A 88 -4.18 39.39 21.85
CA PRO A 88 -4.85 39.07 23.10
C PRO A 88 -3.89 38.50 24.14
N ALA A 89 -4.27 38.73 25.38
CA ALA A 89 -3.49 38.66 26.60
C ALA A 89 -3.26 37.24 27.15
N ASN A 90 -2.22 37.13 27.97
CA ASN A 90 -1.87 36.00 28.83
C ASN A 90 -3.07 35.45 29.63
N GLY A 91 -3.35 34.16 29.43
CA GLY A 91 -4.20 33.36 30.30
C GLY A 91 -3.61 31.96 30.43
N THR A 92 -2.84 31.72 31.49
CA THR A 92 -2.28 30.40 31.84
C THR A 92 -3.36 29.53 32.47
N ALA A 93 -3.75 28.45 31.78
CA ALA A 93 -4.42 27.29 32.37
C ALA A 93 -3.43 26.11 32.41
N PRO A 94 -3.38 25.32 33.51
CA PRO A 94 -2.36 24.28 33.67
C PRO A 94 -2.74 23.05 32.83
N PHE A 95 -1.91 22.70 31.86
CA PHE A 95 -1.98 21.40 31.19
C PHE A 95 -1.41 20.32 32.11
N SER A 96 -2.24 19.31 32.38
CA SER A 96 -1.84 18.08 33.09
C SER A 96 -0.65 17.42 32.41
N ASN A 97 0.36 17.07 33.21
CA ASN A 97 1.54 16.31 32.81
C ASN A 97 1.14 14.92 32.31
N THR A 98 0.93 14.77 31.01
CA THR A 98 1.04 13.46 30.36
C THR A 98 2.52 13.19 30.18
N THR A 99 3.04 12.19 30.90
CA THR A 99 4.41 11.68 30.78
C THR A 99 4.76 11.46 29.31
N ILE A 100 5.59 12.33 28.74
CA ILE A 100 6.16 12.13 27.41
C ILE A 100 7.04 10.88 27.52
N LYS A 101 6.56 9.74 27.02
CA LYS A 101 7.40 8.58 26.74
C LYS A 101 8.56 9.08 25.86
N SER A 102 9.78 8.80 26.31
CA SER A 102 11.03 9.15 25.61
C SER A 102 10.92 8.81 24.14
N THR A 103 11.19 9.77 23.26
CA THR A 103 11.20 9.56 21.81
C THR A 103 12.20 8.46 21.46
N PRO A 104 11.83 7.46 20.65
CA PRO A 104 12.77 6.43 20.19
C PRO A 104 14.02 7.10 19.61
N SER A 105 15.19 6.69 20.08
CA SER A 105 16.45 7.08 19.48
C SER A 105 16.66 6.27 18.19
N GLY A 106 16.56 6.92 17.03
CA GLY A 106 16.96 6.34 15.73
C GLY A 106 15.88 6.38 14.63
N TYR A 107 16.28 5.96 13.44
CA TYR A 107 15.42 5.93 12.25
C TYR A 107 14.66 4.62 12.11
N ARG A 108 13.45 4.70 11.55
CA ARG A 108 12.71 3.53 11.07
C ARG A 108 13.28 3.08 9.74
N ASN A 109 13.48 1.78 9.61
CA ASN A 109 13.69 1.13 8.32
C ASN A 109 12.64 0.04 8.18
N ALA A 110 11.59 0.32 7.42
CA ALA A 110 10.41 -0.53 7.28
C ALA A 110 10.41 -1.26 5.93
N LEU A 111 9.90 -2.49 5.88
CA LEU A 111 9.88 -3.29 4.65
C LEU A 111 8.54 -4.01 4.50
N TYR A 112 7.87 -3.79 3.37
CA TYR A 112 6.68 -4.58 3.02
C TYR A 112 7.09 -6.00 2.66
N PHE A 113 6.51 -6.98 3.35
CA PHE A 113 6.59 -8.40 3.00
C PHE A 113 5.23 -8.83 2.46
N THR A 114 5.19 -9.27 1.21
CA THR A 114 3.95 -9.68 0.56
C THR A 114 3.69 -11.17 0.79
N ASN A 115 2.48 -11.54 1.24
CA ASN A 115 2.15 -12.94 1.49
C ASN A 115 2.16 -13.77 0.22
N TRP A 116 1.94 -13.18 -0.96
CA TRP A 116 2.10 -13.85 -2.25
C TRP A 116 3.57 -13.97 -2.70
N GLY A 117 4.51 -13.29 -2.03
CA GLY A 117 5.94 -13.34 -2.32
C GLY A 117 6.54 -14.75 -2.19
N ILE A 118 5.92 -15.62 -1.39
CA ILE A 118 6.40 -16.99 -1.17
C ILE A 118 6.23 -17.91 -2.40
N TYR A 119 5.42 -17.51 -3.38
CA TYR A 119 5.09 -18.30 -4.55
C TYR A 119 6.07 -18.05 -5.70
N GLY A 120 5.65 -17.34 -6.75
CA GLY A 120 6.45 -17.13 -7.96
C GLY A 120 7.74 -16.35 -7.71
N ALA A 121 7.72 -15.38 -6.79
CA ALA A 121 8.92 -14.64 -6.41
C ALA A 121 9.88 -15.46 -5.52
N ASN A 122 9.38 -16.57 -4.95
CA ASN A 122 10.05 -17.46 -4.01
C ASN A 122 10.85 -16.72 -2.93
N TYR A 123 10.25 -15.67 -2.36
CA TYR A 123 10.83 -14.89 -1.28
C TYR A 123 10.15 -15.29 0.03
N GLN A 124 10.92 -15.90 0.92
CA GLN A 124 10.46 -16.47 2.18
C GLN A 124 10.81 -15.55 3.35
N PRO A 125 10.07 -15.58 4.49
CA PRO A 125 10.35 -14.73 5.63
C PRO A 125 11.79 -14.83 6.13
N GLU A 126 12.43 -16.00 6.07
CA GLU A 126 13.81 -16.20 6.53
C GLU A 126 14.84 -15.37 5.73
N GLN A 127 14.45 -14.86 4.56
CA GLN A 127 15.28 -13.99 3.71
C GLN A 127 15.20 -12.51 4.12
N LEU A 128 14.28 -12.13 5.01
CA LEU A 128 14.19 -10.76 5.53
C LEU A 128 15.49 -10.37 6.25
N PRO A 129 16.06 -9.18 5.97
CA PRO A 129 17.28 -8.73 6.60
C PRO A 129 17.01 -8.16 8.00
N GLY A 130 16.63 -9.02 8.95
CA GLY A 130 16.15 -8.66 10.29
C GLY A 130 17.05 -7.70 11.09
N ASP A 131 18.37 -7.71 10.87
CA ASP A 131 19.31 -6.78 11.53
C ASP A 131 19.39 -5.39 10.88
N LYS A 132 18.78 -5.23 9.71
CA LYS A 132 18.75 -3.99 8.93
C LYS A 132 17.38 -3.34 8.91
N ILE A 133 16.35 -4.01 9.42
CA ILE A 133 14.98 -3.50 9.43
C ILE A 133 14.45 -3.40 10.86
N THR A 134 13.59 -2.43 11.07
CA THR A 134 12.93 -2.15 12.34
C THR A 134 11.45 -2.52 12.32
N HIS A 135 10.85 -2.57 11.14
CA HIS A 135 9.43 -2.84 10.94
C HIS A 135 9.24 -3.72 9.69
N VAL A 136 8.43 -4.77 9.80
CA VAL A 136 7.90 -5.54 8.68
C VAL A 136 6.43 -5.21 8.55
N LEU A 137 5.99 -4.84 7.36
CA LEU A 137 4.58 -4.57 7.05
C LEU A 137 4.06 -5.78 6.26
N TYR A 138 3.28 -6.64 6.92
CA TYR A 138 2.81 -7.89 6.32
C TYR A 138 1.57 -7.63 5.45
N ALA A 139 1.76 -7.67 4.13
CA ALA A 139 0.80 -7.24 3.13
C ALA A 139 0.15 -8.45 2.41
N PHE A 140 -1.17 -8.50 2.21
CA PHE A 140 -2.19 -7.65 2.82
C PHE A 140 -3.30 -8.51 3.41
N ALA A 141 -3.89 -8.06 4.52
CA ALA A 141 -5.21 -8.52 4.92
C ALA A 141 -6.29 -7.90 4.00
N ASP A 142 -7.31 -8.71 3.71
CA ASP A 142 -8.49 -8.31 2.96
C ASP A 142 -9.58 -7.77 3.90
N ILE A 143 -10.54 -7.05 3.32
CA ILE A 143 -11.77 -6.58 3.97
C ILE A 143 -12.95 -7.35 3.38
N ALA A 144 -13.73 -8.01 4.22
CA ALA A 144 -14.96 -8.68 3.82
C ALA A 144 -16.08 -7.66 3.55
N PRO A 145 -17.11 -8.01 2.76
CA PRO A 145 -18.21 -7.09 2.44
C PRO A 145 -18.96 -6.51 3.65
N ASP A 146 -18.89 -7.20 4.79
CA ASP A 146 -19.53 -6.80 6.05
C ASP A 146 -18.60 -6.02 6.99
N GLY A 147 -17.40 -5.66 6.52
CA GLY A 147 -16.40 -4.88 7.26
C GLY A 147 -15.43 -5.69 8.10
N GLU A 148 -15.48 -7.03 8.09
CA GLU A 148 -14.49 -7.85 8.77
C GLU A 148 -13.13 -7.83 8.06
N VAL A 149 -12.05 -7.53 8.78
CA VAL A 149 -10.67 -7.72 8.32
C VAL A 149 -10.30 -9.20 8.46
N LYS A 150 -9.82 -9.80 7.37
CA LYS A 150 -9.53 -11.23 7.26
C LYS A 150 -8.22 -11.50 6.51
N SER A 151 -7.68 -12.71 6.68
CA SER A 151 -6.61 -13.23 5.82
C SER A 151 -7.03 -13.19 4.35
N SER A 152 -6.11 -12.78 3.47
CA SER A 152 -6.29 -12.87 2.01
C SER A 152 -5.85 -14.22 1.44
N ASP A 153 -4.96 -14.93 2.15
CA ASP A 153 -4.42 -16.22 1.76
C ASP A 153 -4.04 -17.04 3.02
N SER A 154 -4.96 -17.88 3.49
CA SER A 154 -4.75 -18.66 4.71
C SER A 154 -3.61 -19.67 4.55
N TYR A 155 -3.34 -20.14 3.34
CA TYR A 155 -2.25 -21.08 3.11
C TYR A 155 -0.90 -20.42 3.38
N SER A 156 -0.66 -19.26 2.76
CA SER A 156 0.57 -18.49 2.97
C SER A 156 0.69 -17.99 4.41
N ASP A 157 -0.41 -17.49 4.97
CA ASP A 157 -0.42 -16.85 6.27
C ASP A 157 -0.21 -17.88 7.40
N LEU A 158 -0.94 -19.01 7.36
CA LEU A 158 -1.15 -19.86 8.54
C LEU A 158 -0.90 -21.36 8.34
N GLU A 159 -0.89 -21.89 7.11
CA GLU A 159 -0.91 -23.35 6.90
C GLU A 159 0.39 -23.92 6.34
N LYS A 160 1.12 -23.16 5.52
CA LYS A 160 2.38 -23.62 4.91
C LYS A 160 3.36 -24.06 6.00
N HIS A 161 3.76 -25.32 5.96
CA HIS A 161 4.81 -25.85 6.82
C HIS A 161 6.18 -25.57 6.20
N TYR A 162 7.02 -24.86 6.95
CA TYR A 162 8.43 -24.70 6.65
C TYR A 162 9.24 -25.89 7.19
N PRO A 163 10.51 -26.08 6.79
CA PRO A 163 11.28 -27.27 7.14
C PRO A 163 11.40 -27.56 8.65
N THR A 164 11.24 -26.55 9.50
CA THR A 164 11.30 -26.67 10.96
C THR A 164 9.94 -26.87 11.62
N ASP A 165 8.88 -27.04 10.86
CA ASP A 165 7.52 -27.18 11.36
C ASP A 165 7.13 -28.66 11.47
N SER A 166 6.71 -29.07 12.66
CA SER A 166 6.21 -30.41 12.94
C SER A 166 4.77 -30.57 12.44
N TRP A 167 4.50 -31.71 11.83
CA TRP A 167 3.14 -32.14 11.46
C TRP A 167 2.38 -32.78 12.62
N ASN A 168 3.03 -32.93 13.79
CA ASN A 168 2.51 -33.65 14.95
C ASN A 168 2.19 -32.72 16.13
N ASP A 169 2.34 -31.40 15.97
CA ASP A 169 2.02 -30.44 17.02
C ASP A 169 0.54 -30.56 17.41
N GLN A 170 0.29 -30.70 18.70
CA GLN A 170 -1.06 -30.80 19.24
C GLN A 170 -1.67 -29.42 19.42
N GLY A 171 -3.01 -29.34 19.39
CA GLY A 171 -3.73 -28.09 19.58
C GLY A 171 -3.93 -27.27 18.30
N GLN A 172 -4.37 -26.03 18.46
CA GLN A 172 -4.57 -25.10 17.35
C GLN A 172 -3.29 -24.26 17.17
N ASN A 173 -2.51 -24.52 16.12
CA ASN A 173 -1.23 -23.85 15.89
C ASN A 173 -1.25 -23.01 14.60
N ALA A 174 -0.54 -21.88 14.61
CA ALA A 174 -0.25 -21.11 13.40
C ALA A 174 1.08 -21.57 12.79
N TYR A 175 1.10 -21.80 11.49
CA TYR A 175 2.32 -22.02 10.70
C TYR A 175 2.53 -20.85 9.75
N GLY A 176 2.90 -21.13 8.50
CA GLY A 176 2.99 -20.13 7.44
C GLY A 176 3.95 -18.99 7.77
N CYS A 177 3.76 -17.88 7.07
CA CYS A 177 4.55 -16.68 7.31
C CYS A 177 4.31 -16.10 8.71
N VAL A 178 3.14 -16.28 9.30
CA VAL A 178 2.83 -15.81 10.67
C VAL A 178 3.81 -16.41 11.69
N LYS A 179 4.01 -17.74 11.68
CA LYS A 179 4.98 -18.39 12.57
C LYS A 179 6.40 -17.91 12.31
N GLN A 180 6.81 -17.82 11.05
CA GLN A 180 8.17 -17.39 10.70
C GLN A 180 8.46 -15.95 11.13
N LEU A 181 7.52 -15.03 10.94
CA LEU A 181 7.64 -13.64 11.38
C LEU A 181 7.70 -13.53 12.91
N TYR A 182 6.90 -14.31 13.63
CA TYR A 182 6.99 -14.38 15.09
C TYR A 182 8.36 -14.89 15.56
N MET A 183 8.92 -15.90 14.88
CA MET A 183 10.27 -16.41 15.17
C MET A 183 11.35 -15.35 14.88
N LEU A 184 11.22 -14.58 13.81
CA LEU A 184 12.12 -13.45 13.53
C LEU A 184 12.01 -12.36 14.59
N LYS A 185 10.82 -12.05 15.09
CA LYS A 185 10.65 -11.12 16.23
C LYS A 185 11.39 -11.59 17.47
N LYS A 186 11.35 -12.90 17.78
CA LYS A 186 12.11 -13.47 18.91
C LYS A 186 13.61 -13.28 18.72
N LYS A 187 14.11 -13.47 17.50
CA LYS A 187 15.52 -13.35 17.15
C LYS A 187 16.00 -11.88 17.14
N HIS A 188 15.19 -10.98 16.58
CA HIS A 188 15.48 -9.56 16.43
C HIS A 188 14.51 -8.74 17.27
N ARG A 189 14.79 -8.61 18.58
CA ARG A 189 13.88 -7.97 19.55
C ARG A 189 13.55 -6.50 19.26
N HIS A 190 14.29 -5.82 18.39
CA HIS A 190 13.98 -4.45 17.94
C HIS A 190 13.02 -4.40 16.74
N MET A 191 12.82 -5.52 16.05
CA MET A 191 12.02 -5.61 14.83
C MET A 191 10.54 -5.84 15.18
N LYS A 192 9.67 -4.95 14.72
CA LYS A 192 8.22 -5.03 14.86
C LYS A 192 7.59 -5.59 13.60
N THR A 193 6.43 -6.23 13.72
CA THR A 193 5.63 -6.68 12.58
C THR A 193 4.24 -6.05 12.66
N LEU A 194 3.77 -5.40 11.61
CA LEU A 194 2.43 -4.83 11.54
C LEU A 194 1.60 -5.59 10.51
N LEU A 195 0.31 -5.78 10.79
CA LEU A 195 -0.64 -6.23 9.78
C LEU A 195 -0.95 -5.06 8.85
N SER A 196 -0.59 -5.15 7.57
CA SER A 196 -1.03 -4.16 6.59
C SER A 196 -2.36 -4.60 5.98
N ILE A 197 -3.35 -3.71 6.02
CA ILE A 197 -4.73 -3.97 5.61
C ILE A 197 -5.05 -3.07 4.43
N GLY A 198 -5.56 -3.66 3.35
CA GLY A 198 -5.93 -2.91 2.15
C GLY A 198 -4.96 -3.11 1.00
N GLY A 199 -4.25 -2.04 0.63
CA GLY A 199 -3.49 -1.94 -0.61
C GLY A 199 -4.40 -1.66 -1.80
N TRP A 200 -3.80 -1.30 -2.93
CA TRP A 200 -4.50 -0.99 -4.19
C TRP A 200 -5.72 -1.87 -4.49
N THR A 201 -5.57 -3.21 -4.42
CA THR A 201 -6.60 -4.18 -4.79
C THR A 201 -7.83 -4.15 -3.87
N TYR A 202 -7.63 -3.96 -2.56
CA TYR A 202 -8.71 -4.02 -1.57
C TYR A 202 -9.24 -2.64 -1.17
N SER A 203 -8.57 -1.57 -1.61
CA SER A 203 -8.92 -0.18 -1.30
C SER A 203 -10.37 0.23 -1.60
N PRO A 204 -11.03 -0.24 -2.68
CA PRO A 204 -12.44 0.05 -2.94
C PRO A 204 -13.40 -0.38 -1.81
N LYS A 205 -12.96 -1.25 -0.91
CA LYS A 205 -13.77 -1.79 0.19
C LYS A 205 -13.76 -0.91 1.44
N PHE A 206 -12.86 0.06 1.58
CA PHE A 206 -12.82 0.92 2.76
C PHE A 206 -14.02 1.84 2.87
N ALA A 207 -14.40 2.53 1.78
CA ALA A 207 -15.44 3.55 1.80
C ALA A 207 -16.76 3.10 2.47
N PRO A 208 -17.39 1.97 2.09
CA PRO A 208 -18.63 1.53 2.75
C PRO A 208 -18.43 1.13 4.22
N VAL A 209 -17.25 0.64 4.59
CA VAL A 209 -16.93 0.18 5.94
C VAL A 209 -16.66 1.37 6.86
N ALA A 210 -15.91 2.36 6.39
CA ALA A 210 -15.55 3.54 7.16
C ALA A 210 -16.73 4.51 7.39
N ALA A 211 -17.72 4.50 6.48
CA ALA A 211 -18.89 5.40 6.51
C ALA A 211 -19.84 5.21 7.71
N THR A 212 -19.72 4.12 8.48
CA THR A 212 -20.59 3.84 9.62
C THR A 212 -19.80 3.48 10.86
N GLU A 213 -20.28 3.90 12.04
CA GLU A 213 -19.66 3.55 13.32
C GLU A 213 -19.58 2.03 13.53
N ALA A 214 -20.64 1.30 13.21
CA ALA A 214 -20.67 -0.16 13.30
C ALA A 214 -19.64 -0.82 12.36
N GLY A 215 -19.50 -0.32 11.13
CA GLY A 215 -18.49 -0.78 10.18
C GLY A 215 -17.07 -0.55 10.68
N ARG A 216 -16.77 0.66 11.16
CA ARG A 216 -15.46 1.00 11.76
C ARG A 216 -15.15 0.11 12.97
N GLN A 217 -16.12 -0.10 13.86
CA GLN A 217 -15.93 -0.94 15.03
C GLN A 217 -15.66 -2.40 14.64
N LYS A 218 -16.40 -2.93 13.67
CA LYS A 218 -16.19 -4.29 13.17
C LYS A 218 -14.83 -4.46 12.50
N PHE A 219 -14.43 -3.49 11.68
CA PHE A 219 -13.10 -3.43 11.07
C PHE A 219 -12.00 -3.47 12.15
N CYS A 220 -12.03 -2.53 13.11
CA CYS A 220 -10.95 -2.42 14.08
C CYS A 220 -10.92 -3.62 15.06
N ASN A 221 -12.07 -4.21 15.40
CA ASN A 221 -12.12 -5.40 16.26
C ASN A 221 -11.58 -6.66 15.58
N SER A 222 -11.90 -6.86 14.30
CA SER A 222 -11.41 -8.00 13.53
C SER A 222 -9.92 -7.84 13.18
N ALA A 223 -9.48 -6.62 12.85
CA ALA A 223 -8.06 -6.30 12.71
C ALA A 223 -7.27 -6.57 14.00
N LEU A 224 -7.79 -6.15 15.16
CA LEU A 224 -7.19 -6.45 16.47
C LEU A 224 -7.12 -7.96 16.71
N THR A 225 -8.17 -8.71 16.33
CA THR A 225 -8.21 -10.17 16.50
C THR A 225 -7.09 -10.83 15.70
N LEU A 226 -6.89 -10.47 14.44
CA LEU A 226 -5.76 -10.99 13.66
C LEU A 226 -4.42 -10.54 14.26
N MET A 227 -4.27 -9.26 14.62
CA MET A 227 -3.04 -8.74 15.20
C MET A 227 -2.62 -9.53 16.44
N LYS A 228 -3.56 -9.77 17.37
CA LYS A 228 -3.24 -10.50 18.60
C LYS A 228 -3.07 -12.00 18.38
N ASP A 229 -3.84 -12.59 17.47
CA ASP A 229 -3.74 -14.02 17.17
C ASP A 229 -2.43 -14.34 16.46
N TRP A 230 -1.97 -13.47 15.56
CA TRP A 230 -0.76 -13.66 14.75
C TRP A 230 0.52 -13.12 15.43
N GLY A 231 0.36 -12.45 16.57
CA GLY A 231 1.47 -11.95 17.35
C GLY A 231 2.15 -10.72 16.74
N PHE A 232 1.38 -9.78 16.21
CA PHE A 232 1.85 -8.54 15.58
C PHE A 232 1.85 -7.34 16.55
N ASP A 233 2.72 -6.36 16.28
CA ASP A 233 2.97 -5.16 17.10
C ASP A 233 2.12 -3.95 16.69
N GLY A 234 1.24 -4.11 15.72
CA GLY A 234 0.36 -3.02 15.28
C GLY A 234 -0.34 -3.29 13.96
N LEU A 235 -0.98 -2.23 13.47
CA LEU A 235 -1.76 -2.19 12.24
C LEU A 235 -1.21 -1.11 11.31
N ASP A 236 -1.21 -1.39 10.02
CA ASP A 236 -0.94 -0.44 8.94
C ASP A 236 -2.18 -0.40 8.03
N ILE A 237 -2.75 0.79 7.80
CA ILE A 237 -3.93 0.95 6.94
C ILE A 237 -3.51 1.57 5.61
N ASP A 238 -3.73 0.83 4.53
CA ASP A 238 -3.39 1.25 3.18
C ASP A 238 -4.67 1.43 2.34
N TRP A 239 -5.26 2.64 2.43
CA TRP A 239 -6.42 3.04 1.65
C TRP A 239 -5.99 3.97 0.50
N GLU A 240 -6.07 3.44 -0.72
CA GLU A 240 -5.74 4.10 -1.97
C GLU A 240 -6.98 4.36 -2.86
N TYR A 241 -7.65 5.51 -2.79
CA TYR A 241 -7.50 6.62 -1.84
C TYR A 241 -8.89 7.12 -1.42
N PRO A 242 -9.05 7.82 -0.29
CA PRO A 242 -10.24 8.62 -0.03
C PRO A 242 -10.42 9.67 -1.15
N THR A 243 -11.59 9.71 -1.78
CA THR A 243 -11.85 10.56 -2.96
C THR A 243 -12.81 11.73 -2.69
N SER A 244 -13.31 11.87 -1.46
CA SER A 244 -14.25 12.94 -1.09
C SER A 244 -13.98 13.42 0.33
N ALA A 245 -14.49 14.62 0.65
CA ALA A 245 -14.45 15.16 2.01
C ALA A 245 -15.14 14.26 3.04
N SER A 246 -16.21 13.54 2.63
CA SER A 246 -16.87 12.57 3.51
C SER A 246 -15.95 11.38 3.82
N GLN A 247 -15.31 10.79 2.79
CA GLN A 247 -14.37 9.69 2.99
C GLN A 247 -13.14 10.11 3.79
N ALA A 248 -12.68 11.36 3.62
CA ALA A 248 -11.59 11.92 4.42
C ALA A 248 -11.95 11.98 5.91
N GLN A 249 -13.17 12.41 6.25
CA GLN A 249 -13.67 12.38 7.63
C GLN A 249 -13.86 10.95 8.14
N ASP A 250 -14.43 10.06 7.32
CA ASP A 250 -14.62 8.65 7.67
C ASP A 250 -13.28 7.96 7.96
N TYR A 251 -12.21 8.35 7.27
CA TYR A 251 -10.87 7.81 7.53
C TYR A 251 -10.31 8.31 8.87
N VAL A 252 -10.50 9.59 9.24
CA VAL A 252 -10.17 10.08 10.59
C VAL A 252 -10.90 9.26 11.65
N ASP A 253 -12.20 9.05 11.48
CA ASP A 253 -13.02 8.31 12.44
C ASP A 253 -12.61 6.83 12.53
N LEU A 254 -12.20 6.23 11.41
CA LEU A 254 -11.66 4.87 11.38
C LEU A 254 -10.36 4.77 12.17
N LEU A 255 -9.42 5.68 11.93
CA LEU A 255 -8.15 5.74 12.65
C LEU A 255 -8.34 5.98 14.14
N LYS A 256 -9.26 6.87 14.52
CA LYS A 256 -9.66 7.09 15.91
C LYS A 256 -10.19 5.81 16.56
N THR A 257 -11.08 5.10 15.87
CA THR A 257 -11.67 3.84 16.35
C THR A 257 -10.58 2.79 16.57
N CYS A 258 -9.69 2.61 15.58
CA CYS A 258 -8.61 1.63 15.67
C CYS A 258 -7.60 1.98 16.76
N ARG A 259 -7.24 3.25 16.92
CA ARG A 259 -6.39 3.71 18.03
C ARG A 259 -7.02 3.41 19.39
N SER A 260 -8.31 3.68 19.55
CA SER A 260 -9.04 3.38 20.79
C SER A 260 -9.09 1.88 21.10
N THR A 261 -9.34 1.06 20.06
CA THR A 261 -9.35 -0.41 20.17
C THR A 261 -7.98 -0.95 20.59
N LEU A 262 -6.89 -0.50 19.95
CA LEU A 262 -5.52 -0.88 20.30
C LEU A 262 -5.15 -0.48 21.75
N ASN A 263 -5.48 0.75 22.15
CA ASN A 263 -5.19 1.24 23.50
C ASN A 263 -5.94 0.46 24.58
N THR A 264 -7.20 0.08 24.31
CA THR A 264 -8.01 -0.73 25.23
C THR A 264 -7.41 -2.12 25.40
N TYR A 265 -7.00 -2.76 24.31
CA TYR A 265 -6.32 -4.05 24.36
C TYR A 265 -4.98 -3.97 25.10
N ALA A 266 -4.16 -2.97 24.82
CA ALA A 266 -2.88 -2.76 25.50
C ALA A 266 -3.07 -2.60 27.02
N ALA A 267 -4.03 -1.80 27.45
CA ALA A 267 -4.31 -1.59 28.87
C ALA A 267 -4.70 -2.90 29.60
N ALA A 268 -5.42 -3.79 28.93
CA ALA A 268 -5.89 -5.05 29.52
C ALA A 268 -4.86 -6.18 29.46
N HIS A 269 -4.07 -6.29 28.38
CA HIS A 269 -3.25 -7.48 28.10
C HIS A 269 -1.76 -7.20 27.87
N ALA A 270 -1.36 -5.93 27.75
CA ALA A 270 0.02 -5.53 27.54
C ALA A 270 0.35 -4.21 28.27
N PRO A 271 0.16 -4.15 29.61
CA PRO A 271 0.27 -2.90 30.35
C PRO A 271 1.64 -2.25 30.17
N GLY A 272 1.63 -0.98 29.75
CA GLY A 272 2.84 -0.21 29.45
C GLY A 272 3.35 -0.34 28.01
N HIS A 273 2.87 -1.32 27.24
CA HIS A 273 3.17 -1.45 25.81
C HIS A 273 2.27 -0.53 24.96
N HIS A 274 2.76 -0.15 23.78
CA HIS A 274 2.03 0.69 22.82
C HIS A 274 2.05 0.00 21.46
N PHE A 275 0.89 -0.50 21.02
CA PHE A 275 0.75 -1.09 19.69
C PHE A 275 0.66 0.02 18.64
N LEU A 276 1.30 -0.20 17.50
CA LEU A 276 1.46 0.80 16.45
C LEU A 276 0.21 0.91 15.57
N LEU A 277 -0.08 2.13 15.10
CA LEU A 277 -1.00 2.40 13.99
C LEU A 277 -0.30 3.29 12.98
N THR A 278 -0.14 2.80 11.76
CA THR A 278 0.46 3.54 10.65
C THR A 278 -0.48 3.56 9.45
N ILE A 279 -0.13 4.36 8.45
CA ILE A 279 -0.77 4.29 7.13
C ILE A 279 0.27 4.33 6.03
N ALA A 280 -0.07 3.73 4.89
CA ALA A 280 0.50 4.12 3.61
C ALA A 280 -0.17 5.43 3.14
N ALA A 281 0.65 6.39 2.73
CA ALA A 281 0.23 7.77 2.50
C ALA A 281 0.61 8.23 1.08
N PRO A 282 -0.31 8.88 0.33
CA PRO A 282 -0.03 9.31 -1.03
C PRO A 282 1.01 10.42 -1.10
N ALA A 283 1.83 10.40 -2.14
CA ALA A 283 2.70 11.51 -2.53
C ALA A 283 2.14 12.39 -3.68
N GLY A 284 0.98 12.02 -4.24
CA GLY A 284 0.27 12.80 -5.25
C GLY A 284 -0.59 13.91 -4.62
N PRO A 285 -0.43 15.21 -4.99
CA PRO A 285 -1.17 16.31 -4.38
C PRO A 285 -2.68 16.18 -4.40
N GLN A 286 -3.25 15.64 -5.47
CA GLN A 286 -4.70 15.46 -5.58
C GLN A 286 -5.26 14.54 -4.47
N ASN A 287 -4.49 13.52 -4.07
CA ASN A 287 -4.89 12.56 -3.06
C ASN A 287 -4.71 13.15 -1.65
N TYR A 288 -3.48 13.60 -1.29
CA TYR A 288 -3.24 14.11 0.06
C TYR A 288 -3.91 15.46 0.35
N ASN A 289 -4.33 16.23 -0.66
CA ASN A 289 -5.15 17.44 -0.47
C ASN A 289 -6.59 17.13 -0.06
N THR A 290 -7.08 15.91 -0.33
CA THR A 290 -8.43 15.48 0.07
C THR A 290 -8.46 15.07 1.54
N MET A 291 -7.32 14.67 2.12
CA MET A 291 -7.22 14.08 3.46
C MET A 291 -7.15 15.13 4.58
N HIS A 292 -7.69 14.81 5.76
CA HIS A 292 -7.61 15.65 6.96
C HIS A 292 -6.33 15.36 7.76
N LEU A 293 -5.17 15.72 7.20
CA LEU A 293 -3.85 15.27 7.69
C LEU A 293 -3.62 15.47 9.20
N GLU A 294 -3.85 16.68 9.73
CA GLU A 294 -3.65 16.97 11.16
C GLU A 294 -4.56 16.13 12.07
N ALA A 295 -5.83 15.96 11.68
CA ALA A 295 -6.79 15.16 12.45
C ALA A 295 -6.43 13.66 12.42
N MET A 296 -5.88 13.16 11.31
CA MET A 296 -5.36 11.80 11.21
C MET A 296 -4.10 11.61 12.06
N ASP A 297 -3.19 12.60 12.09
CA ASP A 297 -1.90 12.50 12.79
C ASP A 297 -2.04 12.22 14.28
N ALA A 298 -3.11 12.74 14.90
CA ALA A 298 -3.45 12.53 16.31
C ALA A 298 -3.63 11.04 16.68
N HIS A 299 -3.77 10.15 15.70
CA HIS A 299 -4.00 8.71 15.90
C HIS A 299 -2.85 7.82 15.41
N LEU A 300 -1.90 8.39 14.68
CA LEU A 300 -0.85 7.66 13.96
C LEU A 300 0.50 7.71 14.66
N ASP A 301 1.30 6.68 14.48
CA ASP A 301 2.70 6.64 14.91
C ASP A 301 3.65 7.07 13.79
N ALA A 302 3.31 6.72 12.54
CA ALA A 302 4.08 7.05 11.36
C ALA A 302 3.20 7.11 10.10
N TRP A 303 3.69 7.84 9.10
CA TRP A 303 3.14 7.96 7.75
C TRP A 303 4.16 7.37 6.76
N HIS A 304 3.83 6.25 6.13
CA HIS A 304 4.65 5.63 5.09
C HIS A 304 4.35 6.32 3.75
N ILE A 305 5.11 7.37 3.42
CA ILE A 305 4.87 8.18 2.21
C ILE A 305 5.27 7.35 0.98
N MET A 306 4.31 6.97 0.15
CA MET A 306 4.53 6.21 -1.09
C MET A 306 5.15 7.11 -2.18
N ALA A 307 6.43 7.44 -1.99
CA ALA A 307 7.20 8.35 -2.84
C ALA A 307 7.76 7.66 -4.10
N TYR A 308 6.90 6.89 -4.76
CA TYR A 308 7.16 6.14 -5.98
C TYR A 308 5.90 6.15 -6.86
N ASP A 309 5.96 5.49 -8.01
CA ASP A 309 4.87 5.45 -8.99
C ASP A 309 4.46 6.82 -9.54
N TYR A 310 5.42 7.76 -9.64
CA TYR A 310 5.19 9.08 -10.23
C TYR A 310 5.03 9.05 -11.75
N ALA A 311 5.52 7.98 -12.40
CA ALA A 311 5.40 7.80 -13.83
C ALA A 311 5.21 6.33 -14.19
N GLY A 312 4.38 6.04 -15.18
CA GLY A 312 4.07 4.66 -15.59
C GLY A 312 3.27 4.56 -16.89
N SER A 313 2.70 3.39 -17.15
CA SER A 313 1.96 3.08 -18.38
C SER A 313 0.72 3.95 -18.63
N TRP A 314 0.27 4.68 -17.61
CA TRP A 314 -0.85 5.63 -17.68
C TRP A 314 -0.45 7.01 -18.22
N ASP A 315 0.84 7.29 -18.35
CA ASP A 315 1.32 8.58 -18.85
C ASP A 315 1.44 8.63 -20.37
N ALA A 316 1.42 9.85 -20.92
CA ALA A 316 1.75 10.11 -22.31
C ALA A 316 3.26 10.18 -22.60
N THR A 317 4.07 10.44 -21.57
CA THR A 317 5.53 10.57 -21.66
C THR A 317 6.21 9.77 -20.57
N THR A 318 7.42 9.29 -20.86
CA THR A 318 8.31 8.68 -19.87
C THR A 318 8.64 9.67 -18.75
N GLY A 319 8.98 9.15 -17.57
CA GLY A 319 9.41 9.99 -16.47
C GLY A 319 10.11 9.19 -15.38
N HIS A 320 10.64 9.92 -14.40
CA HIS A 320 11.14 9.35 -13.17
C HIS A 320 9.97 8.89 -12.32
N GLN A 321 10.03 7.66 -11.80
CA GLN A 321 8.97 7.13 -10.95
C GLN A 321 9.12 7.53 -9.48
N SER A 322 10.30 7.99 -9.03
CA SER A 322 10.58 8.24 -7.61
C SER A 322 11.61 9.37 -7.38
N ASN A 323 11.62 10.41 -8.22
CA ASN A 323 12.58 11.52 -8.10
C ASN A 323 12.39 12.34 -6.81
N LEU A 324 13.50 12.78 -6.22
CA LEU A 324 13.48 13.65 -5.04
C LEU A 324 12.95 15.05 -5.39
N PHE A 325 13.51 15.65 -6.44
CA PHE A 325 13.26 17.05 -6.80
C PHE A 325 12.66 17.16 -8.21
N PRO A 326 11.95 18.25 -8.52
CA PRO A 326 11.55 18.56 -9.89
C PRO A 326 12.76 18.96 -10.74
N SER A 327 12.75 18.61 -12.02
CA SER A 327 13.73 19.12 -12.99
C SER A 327 13.16 20.34 -13.71
N THR A 328 13.95 21.41 -13.76
CA THR A 328 13.67 22.60 -14.58
C THR A 328 14.09 22.40 -16.03
N ALA A 329 15.15 21.63 -16.27
CA ALA A 329 15.66 21.30 -17.59
C ALA A 329 14.74 20.32 -18.35
N ASN A 330 14.09 19.40 -17.64
CA ASN A 330 13.14 18.44 -18.22
C ASN A 330 11.89 18.24 -17.34
N PRO A 331 10.99 19.24 -17.25
CA PRO A 331 9.81 19.16 -16.39
C PRO A 331 8.87 18.00 -16.72
N GLN A 332 8.85 17.54 -17.97
CA GLN A 332 8.03 16.41 -18.40
C GLN A 332 8.50 15.07 -17.81
N ALA A 333 9.77 14.98 -17.40
CA ALA A 333 10.31 13.81 -16.73
C ALA A 333 9.98 13.75 -15.24
N THR A 334 9.60 14.87 -14.62
CA THR A 334 9.32 14.97 -13.17
C THR A 334 7.92 15.55 -12.94
N LYS A 335 6.90 14.73 -13.18
CA LYS A 335 5.48 15.11 -13.03
C LYS A 335 5.08 15.32 -11.56
N PHE A 336 5.79 14.65 -10.66
CA PHE A 336 5.70 14.77 -9.21
C PHE A 336 7.12 14.92 -8.61
N SER A 337 7.22 15.19 -7.32
CA SER A 337 8.50 15.15 -6.59
C SER A 337 8.29 14.85 -5.12
N THR A 338 9.20 14.07 -4.54
CA THR A 338 9.18 13.72 -3.12
C THR A 338 9.32 14.95 -2.22
N ASP A 339 10.22 15.88 -2.56
CA ASP A 339 10.45 17.09 -1.76
C ASP A 339 9.19 17.94 -1.64
N ARG A 340 8.41 18.04 -2.72
CA ARG A 340 7.12 18.73 -2.68
C ARG A 340 6.13 18.06 -1.73
N ALA A 341 5.98 16.74 -1.82
CA ALA A 341 5.07 16.00 -0.94
C ALA A 341 5.51 16.19 0.53
N VAL A 342 6.77 15.93 0.85
CA VAL A 342 7.30 16.09 2.22
C VAL A 342 7.06 17.52 2.75
N ALA A 343 7.37 18.54 1.96
CA ALA A 343 7.15 19.93 2.34
C ALA A 343 5.67 20.25 2.59
N ASP A 344 4.76 19.74 1.76
CA ASP A 344 3.32 19.95 1.91
C ASP A 344 2.75 19.26 3.16
N TYR A 345 3.21 18.04 3.50
CA TYR A 345 2.83 17.36 4.74
C TYR A 345 3.31 18.14 5.98
N VAL A 346 4.58 18.57 5.98
CA VAL A 346 5.15 19.36 7.10
C VAL A 346 4.44 20.70 7.26
N ALA A 347 4.16 21.39 6.14
CA ALA A 347 3.44 22.67 6.15
C ALA A 347 2.00 22.55 6.69
N ARG A 348 1.44 21.34 6.70
CA ARG A 348 0.10 21.01 7.23
C ARG A 348 0.14 20.39 8.62
N GLY A 349 1.25 20.57 9.33
CA GLY A 349 1.37 20.23 10.75
C GLY A 349 1.87 18.81 11.03
N ILE A 350 2.18 18.01 10.02
CA ILE A 350 2.72 16.66 10.26
C ILE A 350 4.19 16.78 10.69
N PRO A 351 4.55 16.27 11.88
CA PRO A 351 5.94 16.30 12.31
C PRO A 351 6.83 15.50 11.35
N ALA A 352 7.91 16.11 10.85
CA ALA A 352 8.84 15.47 9.91
C ALA A 352 9.31 14.07 10.38
N ARG A 353 9.61 13.92 11.68
CA ARG A 353 10.00 12.65 12.31
C ARG A 353 8.95 11.51 12.22
N LYS A 354 7.70 11.81 11.87
CA LYS A 354 6.65 10.81 11.64
C LYS A 354 6.50 10.45 10.16
N LEU A 355 7.11 11.21 9.25
CA LEU A 355 7.14 10.90 7.82
C LEU A 355 8.25 9.89 7.56
N VAL A 356 7.91 8.71 7.05
CA VAL A 356 8.84 7.65 6.67
C VAL A 356 8.84 7.58 5.15
N LEU A 357 10.00 7.80 4.53
CA LEU A 357 10.13 7.99 3.10
C LEU A 357 10.07 6.66 2.34
N GLY A 358 9.11 6.52 1.42
CA GLY A 358 8.94 5.35 0.58
C GLY A 358 9.97 5.25 -0.55
N LEU A 359 10.55 4.07 -0.74
CA LEU A 359 11.43 3.74 -1.87
C LEU A 359 10.93 2.48 -2.60
N PRO A 360 10.92 2.48 -3.95
CA PRO A 360 10.60 1.31 -4.74
C PRO A 360 11.80 0.36 -4.85
N LEU A 361 11.57 -0.93 -4.60
CA LEU A 361 12.48 -2.03 -4.93
C LEU A 361 12.18 -2.61 -6.32
N TYR A 362 11.81 -1.74 -7.25
CA TYR A 362 11.48 -2.07 -8.63
C TYR A 362 11.66 -0.85 -9.54
N GLY A 363 11.65 -1.12 -10.83
CA GLY A 363 11.72 -0.17 -11.92
C GLY A 363 10.46 -0.16 -12.78
N ARG A 364 10.08 1.01 -13.29
CA ARG A 364 9.02 1.18 -14.29
C ARG A 364 9.63 1.38 -15.67
N ALA A 365 9.22 0.53 -16.60
CA ALA A 365 9.78 0.45 -17.95
C ALA A 365 8.92 1.16 -18.99
N PHE A 366 9.59 1.68 -20.02
CA PHE A 366 9.01 2.33 -21.19
C PHE A 366 9.81 1.91 -22.43
N GLU A 367 9.13 1.45 -23.48
CA GLU A 367 9.77 1.01 -24.73
C GLU A 367 9.64 2.05 -25.84
N ALA A 368 10.47 1.91 -26.87
CA ALA A 368 10.46 2.75 -28.07
C ALA A 368 10.44 4.26 -27.74
N THR A 369 11.30 4.66 -26.80
CA THR A 369 11.46 6.05 -26.39
C THR A 369 12.87 6.54 -26.68
N THR A 370 13.04 7.86 -26.76
CA THR A 370 14.34 8.51 -26.95
C THR A 370 14.96 9.03 -25.65
N GLY A 371 14.29 8.83 -24.50
CA GLY A 371 14.79 9.19 -23.18
C GLY A 371 13.68 9.63 -22.24
N LEU A 372 14.05 10.28 -21.13
CA LEU A 372 13.12 10.82 -20.13
C LEU A 372 12.29 12.00 -20.65
N GLY A 373 11.03 12.10 -20.25
CA GLY A 373 10.13 13.19 -20.65
C GLY A 373 9.72 13.12 -22.12
N ARG A 374 9.89 11.97 -22.78
CA ARG A 374 9.60 11.76 -24.21
C ARG A 374 8.43 10.80 -24.39
N PRO A 375 7.74 10.85 -25.55
CA PRO A 375 6.78 9.80 -25.91
C PRO A 375 7.44 8.42 -25.90
N TYR A 376 6.63 7.39 -25.70
CA TYR A 376 7.02 5.99 -25.69
C TYR A 376 5.90 5.15 -26.33
N ALA A 377 6.20 3.91 -26.70
CA ALA A 377 5.20 2.98 -27.22
C ALA A 377 5.33 1.63 -26.52
N GLY A 378 4.46 1.41 -25.54
CA GLY A 378 4.44 0.18 -24.74
C GLY A 378 5.40 0.21 -23.56
N VAL A 379 5.20 -0.71 -22.63
CA VAL A 379 6.02 -0.86 -21.42
C VAL A 379 6.77 -2.19 -21.38
N GLY A 380 6.60 -3.02 -22.41
CA GLY A 380 7.26 -4.31 -22.53
C GLY A 380 6.88 -5.31 -21.44
N SER A 381 7.71 -6.33 -21.32
CA SER A 381 7.65 -7.30 -20.23
C SER A 381 8.20 -6.72 -18.91
N GLY A 382 8.19 -7.54 -17.86
CA GLY A 382 8.85 -7.25 -16.60
C GLY A 382 9.08 -8.53 -15.81
N SER A 383 9.93 -8.47 -14.79
CA SER A 383 10.22 -9.64 -13.95
C SER A 383 9.17 -9.90 -12.87
N SER A 384 8.34 -8.89 -12.55
CA SER A 384 7.16 -9.04 -11.70
C SER A 384 5.89 -9.09 -12.56
N GLN A 385 5.66 -8.04 -13.34
CA GLN A 385 4.54 -7.92 -14.27
C GLN A 385 4.95 -7.02 -15.45
N ALA A 386 4.15 -6.98 -16.52
CA ALA A 386 4.43 -6.12 -17.67
C ALA A 386 4.74 -4.67 -17.24
N GLY A 387 5.84 -4.11 -17.73
CA GLY A 387 6.30 -2.77 -17.36
C GLY A 387 6.97 -2.62 -15.99
N VAL A 388 7.08 -3.69 -15.19
CA VAL A 388 7.66 -3.65 -13.82
C VAL A 388 8.77 -4.68 -13.66
N TRP A 389 9.98 -4.17 -13.42
CA TRP A 389 11.19 -4.98 -13.20
C TRP A 389 11.61 -4.86 -11.73
N LEU A 390 11.75 -5.97 -11.02
CA LEU A 390 12.29 -5.95 -9.66
C LEU A 390 13.74 -5.42 -9.66
N PHE A 391 14.11 -4.68 -8.63
CA PHE A 391 15.45 -4.07 -8.50
C PHE A 391 16.58 -5.10 -8.57
N ARG A 392 16.34 -6.31 -8.05
CA ARG A 392 17.28 -7.45 -8.14
C ARG A 392 17.61 -7.89 -9.56
N ASP A 393 16.74 -7.58 -10.53
CA ASP A 393 16.89 -7.99 -11.93
C ASP A 393 17.38 -6.83 -12.84
N LEU A 394 17.69 -5.68 -12.25
CA LEU A 394 18.19 -4.49 -12.94
C LEU A 394 19.69 -4.30 -12.67
N PRO A 395 20.45 -3.55 -13.51
CA PRO A 395 20.05 -3.09 -14.84
C PRO A 395 19.86 -4.27 -15.79
N ARG A 396 19.01 -4.07 -16.81
CA ARG A 396 18.85 -5.06 -17.88
C ARG A 396 20.15 -5.20 -18.69
N PRO A 397 20.48 -6.39 -19.23
CA PRO A 397 21.61 -6.54 -20.15
C PRO A 397 21.54 -5.54 -21.30
N GLY A 398 22.66 -4.86 -21.58
CA GLY A 398 22.75 -3.83 -22.63
C GLY A 398 22.31 -2.42 -22.20
N ALA A 399 21.59 -2.27 -21.09
CA ALA A 399 21.20 -0.97 -20.57
C ALA A 399 22.34 -0.32 -19.77
N VAL A 400 22.44 1.01 -19.88
CA VAL A 400 23.41 1.82 -19.13
C VAL A 400 22.66 2.63 -18.08
N GLU A 401 23.07 2.52 -16.81
CA GLU A 401 22.57 3.36 -15.72
C GLU A 401 23.01 4.82 -15.95
N ARG A 402 22.09 5.75 -15.70
CA ARG A 402 22.25 7.19 -15.87
C ARG A 402 21.70 7.91 -14.64
N TRP A 403 22.33 9.04 -14.32
CA TRP A 403 21.97 9.90 -13.20
C TRP A 403 21.41 11.22 -13.74
N ASP A 404 20.31 11.68 -13.14
CA ASP A 404 19.73 13.00 -13.36
C ASP A 404 20.05 13.90 -12.17
N GLU A 405 20.93 14.88 -12.41
CA GLU A 405 21.44 15.78 -11.36
C GLU A 405 20.37 16.71 -10.78
N GLU A 406 19.40 17.18 -11.57
CA GLU A 406 18.36 18.07 -11.02
C GLU A 406 17.32 17.26 -10.24
N ALA A 407 16.90 16.12 -10.80
CA ALA A 407 15.89 15.27 -10.17
C ALA A 407 16.44 14.46 -8.98
N GLN A 408 17.77 14.31 -8.90
CA GLN A 408 18.50 13.44 -7.97
C GLN A 408 17.93 12.01 -8.03
N ALA A 409 17.83 11.49 -9.26
CA ALA A 409 17.16 10.24 -9.60
C ALA A 409 17.97 9.43 -10.63
N SER A 410 17.78 8.12 -10.61
CA SER A 410 18.43 7.21 -11.56
C SER A 410 17.44 6.53 -12.51
N TYR A 411 17.96 6.13 -13.65
CA TYR A 411 17.28 5.28 -14.64
C TYR A 411 18.33 4.51 -15.44
N SER A 412 17.95 3.42 -16.09
CA SER A 412 18.78 2.80 -17.14
C SER A 412 18.17 3.04 -18.50
N PHE A 413 19.01 3.18 -19.53
CA PHE A 413 18.58 3.29 -20.91
C PHE A 413 19.43 2.41 -21.81
N ASP A 414 18.78 1.65 -22.69
CA ASP A 414 19.43 0.90 -23.75
C ASP A 414 19.28 1.67 -25.06
N ASP A 415 20.38 2.29 -25.52
CA ASP A 415 20.41 3.10 -26.74
C ASP A 415 20.11 2.29 -28.02
N SER A 416 20.27 0.96 -27.99
CA SER A 416 20.03 0.10 -29.15
C SER A 416 18.57 -0.28 -29.32
N THR A 417 17.83 -0.42 -28.21
CA THR A 417 16.43 -0.83 -28.20
C THR A 417 15.47 0.31 -27.88
N GLY A 418 15.97 1.43 -27.35
CA GLY A 418 15.15 2.54 -26.88
C GLY A 418 14.31 2.18 -25.65
N VAL A 419 14.77 1.22 -24.83
CA VAL A 419 14.09 0.87 -23.58
C VAL A 419 14.67 1.64 -22.41
N LEU A 420 13.79 2.34 -21.70
CA LEU A 420 14.07 3.06 -20.47
C LEU A 420 13.47 2.31 -19.28
N VAL A 421 14.20 2.23 -18.16
CA VAL A 421 13.66 1.78 -16.88
C VAL A 421 14.04 2.80 -15.81
N SER A 422 13.05 3.45 -15.17
CA SER A 422 13.29 4.35 -14.03
C SER A 422 13.24 3.55 -12.73
N TYR A 423 14.29 3.59 -11.92
CA TYR A 423 14.41 2.86 -10.65
C TYR A 423 15.52 3.44 -9.78
N ASP A 424 15.51 3.11 -8.49
CA ASP A 424 16.58 3.50 -7.60
C ASP A 424 17.79 2.58 -7.69
N THR A 425 18.97 3.18 -7.83
CA THR A 425 20.27 2.52 -7.69
C THR A 425 20.76 2.66 -6.25
N LEU A 426 21.87 1.99 -5.90
CA LEU A 426 22.50 2.22 -4.59
C LEU A 426 22.89 3.69 -4.37
N ALA A 427 23.29 4.40 -5.43
CA ALA A 427 23.63 5.81 -5.35
C ALA A 427 22.40 6.68 -5.07
N SER A 428 21.30 6.49 -5.79
CA SER A 428 20.05 7.22 -5.53
C SER A 428 19.46 6.89 -4.16
N GLY A 429 19.54 5.62 -3.73
CA GLY A 429 19.14 5.20 -2.40
C GLY A 429 19.90 5.93 -1.29
N ARG A 430 21.23 5.97 -1.37
CA ARG A 430 22.06 6.74 -0.40
C ARG A 430 21.71 8.22 -0.43
N ARG A 431 21.54 8.82 -1.62
CA ARG A 431 21.12 10.22 -1.73
C ARG A 431 19.77 10.50 -1.06
N LYS A 432 18.81 9.57 -1.17
CA LYS A 432 17.51 9.65 -0.47
C LYS A 432 17.66 9.50 1.03
N ALA A 433 18.59 8.67 1.50
CA ALA A 433 18.93 8.57 2.91
C ALA A 433 19.57 9.86 3.45
N GLU A 434 20.48 10.48 2.71
CA GLU A 434 21.01 11.80 3.06
C GLU A 434 19.88 12.84 3.13
N TYR A 435 19.00 12.88 2.13
CA TYR A 435 17.85 13.77 2.10
C TYR A 435 16.93 13.60 3.30
N LEU A 436 16.59 12.36 3.66
CA LEU A 436 15.69 12.11 4.78
C LEU A 436 16.34 12.49 6.12
N VAL A 437 17.66 12.32 6.26
CA VAL A 437 18.43 12.78 7.42
C VAL A 437 18.44 14.31 7.48
N GLU A 438 18.75 14.99 6.37
CA GLU A 438 18.76 16.46 6.25
C GLU A 438 17.41 17.09 6.63
N LYS A 439 16.30 16.45 6.24
CA LYS A 439 14.94 16.92 6.52
C LYS A 439 14.41 16.49 7.90
N GLY A 440 15.18 15.70 8.65
CA GLY A 440 14.75 15.16 9.95
C GLY A 440 13.53 14.23 9.85
N LEU A 441 13.46 13.44 8.78
CA LEU A 441 12.38 12.47 8.56
C LEU A 441 12.53 11.28 9.53
N GLY A 442 11.44 10.52 9.68
CA GLY A 442 11.36 9.36 10.56
C GLY A 442 12.11 8.12 10.07
N GLY A 443 12.60 8.10 8.84
CA GLY A 443 13.33 6.97 8.25
C GLY A 443 12.86 6.60 6.85
N ALA A 444 13.02 5.34 6.47
CA ALA A 444 12.67 4.79 5.15
C ALA A 444 11.68 3.60 5.24
N VAL A 445 10.87 3.42 4.19
CA VAL A 445 9.97 2.28 3.99
C VAL A 445 10.09 1.79 2.55
N PHE A 446 10.05 0.48 2.31
CA PHE A 446 10.31 -0.10 0.99
C PHE A 446 9.17 -0.98 0.49
N TRP A 447 8.83 -0.82 -0.79
CA TRP A 447 7.93 -1.70 -1.53
C TRP A 447 8.68 -2.41 -2.67
N GLU A 448 8.87 -3.73 -2.66
CA GLU A 448 8.60 -4.70 -1.58
C GLU A 448 9.75 -5.71 -1.48
N ALA A 449 9.77 -6.52 -0.40
CA ALA A 449 10.92 -7.31 0.03
C ALA A 449 11.52 -8.22 -1.05
N SER A 450 10.70 -8.83 -1.90
CA SER A 450 11.20 -9.72 -2.94
C SER A 450 12.00 -8.97 -4.00
N GLY A 451 11.80 -7.67 -4.16
CA GLY A 451 12.49 -6.84 -5.13
C GLY A 451 13.95 -6.54 -4.80
N ASP A 452 14.38 -6.66 -3.54
CA ASP A 452 15.74 -6.28 -3.14
C ASP A 452 16.81 -7.32 -3.54
N ARG A 453 18.05 -6.87 -3.63
CA ARG A 453 19.23 -7.73 -3.74
C ARG A 453 19.69 -8.15 -2.34
N ALA A 454 20.49 -9.22 -2.28
CA ALA A 454 21.14 -9.67 -1.05
C ALA A 454 22.53 -9.01 -0.86
N GLY A 455 23.03 -9.03 0.37
CA GLY A 455 24.39 -8.58 0.70
C GLY A 455 24.65 -7.11 0.40
N GLU A 456 25.86 -6.78 -0.06
CA GLU A 456 26.27 -5.40 -0.40
C GLU A 456 25.48 -4.77 -1.55
N GLY A 457 24.73 -5.59 -2.30
CA GLY A 457 23.83 -5.12 -3.35
C GLY A 457 22.48 -4.60 -2.84
N SER A 458 22.14 -4.84 -1.57
CA SER A 458 20.85 -4.50 -0.97
C SER A 458 20.64 -3.00 -0.88
N LEU A 459 19.54 -2.50 -1.47
CA LEU A 459 19.14 -1.10 -1.34
C LEU A 459 18.65 -0.81 0.08
N VAL A 460 17.90 -1.75 0.69
CA VAL A 460 17.42 -1.64 2.08
C VAL A 460 18.61 -1.53 3.05
N GLY A 461 19.63 -2.35 2.85
CA GLY A 461 20.85 -2.35 3.66
C GLY A 461 21.70 -1.10 3.46
N ALA A 462 21.84 -0.62 2.21
CA ALA A 462 22.59 0.60 1.91
C ALA A 462 21.95 1.84 2.52
N VAL A 463 20.62 1.98 2.41
CA VAL A 463 19.88 3.09 3.02
C VAL A 463 19.95 3.03 4.55
N ALA A 464 19.80 1.85 5.15
CA ALA A 464 19.97 1.68 6.59
C ALA A 464 21.34 2.14 7.09
N ALA A 465 22.41 1.80 6.37
CA ALA A 465 23.77 2.19 6.72
C ALA A 465 23.96 3.72 6.63
N GLU A 466 23.41 4.34 5.59
CA GLU A 466 23.53 5.79 5.35
C GLU A 466 22.73 6.62 6.36
N MET A 467 21.55 6.16 6.78
CA MET A 467 20.76 6.81 7.84
C MET A 467 21.48 6.76 9.21
N GLY A 468 22.37 5.79 9.43
CA GLY A 468 23.05 5.59 10.70
C GLY A 468 22.23 4.79 11.72
N GLY A 469 21.97 5.38 12.89
CA GLY A 469 21.36 4.67 14.02
C GLY A 469 19.89 4.32 13.78
N LEU A 470 19.56 3.03 13.71
CA LEU A 470 18.17 2.55 13.64
C LEU A 470 17.48 2.56 15.01
N GLU A 471 16.16 2.71 14.99
CA GLU A 471 15.29 2.57 16.15
C GLU A 471 15.46 1.20 16.83
N ARG A 472 15.57 1.18 18.16
CA ARG A 472 15.78 -0.05 18.95
C ARG A 472 14.73 -0.35 20.02
N GLU A 473 13.54 0.23 19.91
CA GLU A 473 12.44 -0.11 20.81
C GLU A 473 12.06 -1.59 20.69
N GLU A 474 11.92 -2.26 21.84
CA GLU A 474 11.60 -3.68 21.88
C GLU A 474 10.20 -3.97 21.34
N ASN A 475 10.10 -5.03 20.55
CA ASN A 475 8.85 -5.64 20.13
C ASN A 475 8.16 -6.40 21.28
N TRP A 476 6.90 -6.75 21.06
CA TRP A 476 6.07 -7.49 22.01
C TRP A 476 6.00 -8.97 21.64
N LEU A 477 6.13 -9.84 22.63
CA LEU A 477 6.06 -11.30 22.44
C LEU A 477 4.89 -11.95 23.21
N SER A 478 4.24 -11.26 24.14
CA SER A 478 3.22 -11.88 25.00
C SER A 478 1.81 -11.69 24.46
N TYR A 479 1.24 -12.71 23.82
CA TYR A 479 -0.11 -12.67 23.27
C TYR A 479 -1.02 -13.67 24.00
N PRO A 480 -1.39 -13.41 25.27
CA PRO A 480 -2.09 -14.37 26.13
C PRO A 480 -3.49 -14.73 25.61
N GLU A 481 -4.07 -13.89 24.76
CA GLU A 481 -5.38 -14.13 24.15
C GLU A 481 -5.31 -14.66 22.71
N SER A 482 -4.12 -15.01 22.21
CA SER A 482 -4.03 -15.63 20.89
C SER A 482 -4.77 -16.98 20.91
N ARG A 483 -5.61 -17.20 19.90
CA ARG A 483 -6.25 -18.51 19.69
C ARG A 483 -5.26 -19.61 19.28
N TYR A 484 -4.06 -19.24 18.83
CA TYR A 484 -3.01 -20.18 18.44
C TYR A 484 -2.12 -20.49 19.63
N ASP A 485 -2.07 -21.77 19.99
CA ASP A 485 -1.37 -22.27 21.18
C ASP A 485 0.12 -21.92 21.12
N ASN A 486 0.77 -22.14 19.97
CA ASN A 486 2.18 -21.82 19.78
C ASN A 486 2.49 -20.31 19.89
N ILE A 487 1.63 -19.42 19.37
CA ILE A 487 1.81 -17.97 19.54
C ILE A 487 1.60 -17.56 21.00
N ARG A 488 0.52 -18.06 21.63
CA ARG A 488 0.18 -17.76 23.03
C ARG A 488 1.29 -18.17 24.00
N MET A 489 1.95 -19.30 23.73
CA MET A 489 3.04 -19.81 24.57
C MET A 489 4.42 -19.18 24.26
N GLY A 490 4.53 -18.30 23.27
CA GLY A 490 5.82 -17.73 22.86
C GLY A 490 6.73 -18.72 22.11
N VAL A 491 6.12 -19.71 21.47
CA VAL A 491 6.65 -20.87 20.72
C VAL A 491 7.39 -21.93 21.54
N PRO A 492 6.65 -22.86 22.17
CA PRO A 492 7.08 -24.24 22.34
C PRO A 492 6.10 -25.27 21.75
N GLY A 493 6.72 -26.27 21.10
CA GLY A 493 6.20 -27.37 20.27
C GLY A 493 7.10 -27.48 19.03
N GLN A 494 8.03 -28.45 19.01
CA GLN A 494 8.98 -28.74 17.90
C GLN A 494 8.52 -29.95 17.11
#